data_AF-A0A2H3D7V1-F1
#
_entry.id   AF-A0A2H3D7V1-F1
#
_cell.length_a   1.000
_cell.length_b   1.000
_cell.length_c   1.000
_cell.angle_alpha   90.00
_cell.angle_beta   90.00
_cell.angle_gamma   90.00
#
_symmetry.space_group_name_H-M   'P 1'
#
loop_
_entity.id
_entity.type
_entity.pdbx_description
1 polymer ?
#
loop_
_entity_poly.entity_id
_entity_poly.type
_entity_poly.pdbx_seq_one_letter_code
_entity_poly.pdbx_strand_id
1 'polypeptide(L)' 'FIIVNCNGVHSMQVCSCYYQGDPNQVCQLMLMGLFPATLDQPKIAFTFQVLKQFQIACLQGKISAYNFINSLTRLT' A
#
# COMPACT_ATOMS: atom_id res chain seq x y z
N PHE A 1 2.76 10.24 3.63
CA PHE A 1 2.39 8.83 3.66
C PHE A 1 2.70 8.26 2.28
N ILE A 2 3.31 7.08 2.18
CA ILE A 2 3.66 6.50 0.87
C ILE A 2 2.57 5.52 0.47
N ILE A 3 1.96 5.73 -0.69
CA ILE A 3 0.96 4.85 -1.28
C ILE A 3 1.57 4.20 -2.50
N VAL A 4 1.67 2.87 -2.48
CA VAL A 4 2.16 2.10 -3.61
C VAL A 4 0.95 1.61 -4.41
N ASN A 5 0.90 1.99 -5.68
CA ASN A 5 -0.13 1.60 -6.62
C ASN A 5 0.49 0.94 -7.86
N CYS A 6 -0.33 0.31 -8.69
CA CYS A 6 0.11 -0.26 -9.98
C CYS A 6 0.70 0.79 -10.93
N ASN A 7 0.29 2.06 -10.78
CA ASN A 7 0.80 3.17 -11.58
C ASN A 7 2.13 3.73 -11.08
N GLY A 8 2.61 3.32 -9.90
CA GLY A 8 3.83 3.83 -9.30
C GLY A 8 3.72 4.10 -7.80
N VAL A 9 4.71 4.82 -7.29
CA VAL A 9 4.82 5.15 -5.86
C VAL A 9 4.47 6.62 -5.65
N HIS A 10 3.43 6.87 -4.86
CA HIS A 10 2.90 8.20 -4.63
C HIS A 10 3.11 8.63 -3.18
N SER A 11 3.64 9.84 -2.97
CA SER A 11 3.69 10.46 -1.64
C SER A 11 2.45 11.34 -1.48
N MET A 12 1.54 10.94 -0.59
CA MET A 12 0.30 11.67 -0.30
C MET A 12 0.08 11.85 1.20
N GLN A 13 -0.72 12.84 1.58
CA GLN A 13 -1.19 12.97 2.95
C GLN A 13 -2.45 12.12 3.10
N VAL A 14 -2.41 11.19 4.05
CA VAL A 14 -3.61 10.42 4.44
C VAL A 14 -4.08 11.01 5.76
N CYS A 15 -5.30 11.55 5.76
CA CYS A 15 -5.94 12.02 6.97
C CYS A 15 -6.71 10.85 7.60
N SER A 16 -6.28 10.41 8.79
CA SER A 16 -7.09 9.57 9.65
C SER A 16 -8.06 10.43 10.44
N CYS A 17 -9.33 10.04 10.49
CA CYS A 17 -10.33 10.72 11.30
C CYS A 17 -10.11 10.31 12.76
N TYR A 18 -9.89 11.25 13.66
CA TYR A 18 -9.81 10.96 15.09
C TYR A 18 -11.06 11.52 15.77
N TYR A 19 -12.14 10.73 15.80
CA TYR A 19 -13.28 10.98 16.67
C TYR A 19 -13.40 9.88 17.74
N GLN A 20 -14.06 10.21 18.86
CA GLN A 20 -14.26 9.29 19.96
C GLN A 20 -15.24 8.18 19.53
N GLY A 21 -14.69 7.02 19.14
CA GLY A 21 -15.42 5.89 18.58
C GLY A 21 -15.05 5.54 17.13
N ASP A 22 -14.14 6.30 16.49
CA ASP A 22 -13.64 5.96 15.16
C ASP A 22 -12.84 4.65 15.17
N PRO A 23 -12.94 3.84 14.10
CA PRO A 23 -12.10 2.68 13.92
C PRO A 23 -10.61 3.07 13.93
N ASN A 24 -9.75 2.15 14.42
CA ASN A 24 -8.31 2.34 14.47
C ASN A 24 -7.76 2.76 13.09
N GLN A 25 -6.65 3.49 13.05
CA GLN A 25 -6.05 4.03 11.81
C GLN A 25 -5.88 2.97 10.70
N VAL A 26 -5.53 1.74 11.09
CA VAL A 26 -5.44 0.57 10.19
C VAL A 26 -6.80 0.24 9.55
N CYS A 27 -7.87 0.23 10.34
CA CYS A 27 -9.22 -0.02 9.84
C CYS A 27 -9.69 1.11 8.92
N GLN A 28 -9.35 2.37 9.21
CA GLN A 28 -9.65 3.49 8.31
C GLN A 28 -8.93 3.36 6.96
N LEU A 29 -7.65 2.96 6.98
CA LEU A 29 -6.90 2.66 5.75
C LEU A 29 -7.56 1.52 4.96
N MET A 30 -7.95 0.43 5.64
CA MET A 30 -8.62 -0.70 5.00
C MET A 30 -9.98 -0.30 4.38
N LEU A 31 -10.76 0.56 5.04
CA LEU A 31 -12.00 1.12 4.50
C LEU A 31 -11.76 1.96 3.24
N MET A 32 -10.60 2.63 3.15
CA MET A 32 -10.17 3.38 1.96
C MET A 32 -9.57 2.48 0.85
N GLY A 33 -9.56 1.15 1.01
CA GLY A 33 -8.97 0.23 0.04
C GLY A 33 -7.44 0.17 0.09
N LEU A 34 -6.84 0.65 1.18
CA LEU A 34 -5.40 0.69 1.41
C LEU A 34 -5.00 -0.33 2.47
N PHE A 35 -4.09 -1.23 2.11
CA PHE A 35 -3.52 -2.19 3.04
C PHE A 35 -2.22 -1.65 3.65
N PRO A 36 -2.16 -1.40 4.96
CA PRO A 36 -0.95 -0.86 5.59
C PRO A 36 0.19 -1.88 5.58
N ALA A 37 1.42 -1.38 5.38
CA ALA A 37 2.63 -2.20 5.48
C ALA A 37 2.93 -2.64 6.92
N THR A 38 2.57 -1.80 7.89
CA THR A 38 2.80 -1.99 9.32
C THR A 38 1.54 -1.61 10.09
N LEU A 39 1.20 -2.41 11.11
CA LEU A 39 -0.04 -2.23 11.88
C LEU A 39 0.08 -1.20 13.01
N ASP A 40 1.29 -0.98 13.55
CA ASP A 40 1.51 -0.08 14.69
C ASP A 40 1.61 1.40 14.25
N GLN A 41 2.44 1.66 13.24
CA GLN A 41 2.62 2.99 12.64
C GLN A 41 2.70 2.86 11.12
N PRO A 42 1.55 2.86 10.42
CA PRO A 42 1.54 2.78 8.97
C PRO A 42 2.15 4.06 8.40
N LYS A 43 3.35 3.95 7.81
CA LYS A 43 3.95 5.03 6.99
C LYS A 43 3.76 4.77 5.50
N ILE A 44 3.50 3.51 5.17
CA ILE A 44 3.37 2.97 3.82
C ILE A 44 2.08 2.16 3.76
N ALA A 45 1.30 2.32 2.70
CA ALA A 45 0.22 1.39 2.36
C ALA A 45 0.26 1.00 0.88
N PHE A 46 -0.33 -0.14 0.60
CA PHE A 46 -0.43 -0.74 -0.71
C PHE A 46 -1.90 -0.78 -1.12
N THR A 47 -2.21 -0.49 -2.38
CA THR A 47 -3.56 -0.76 -2.90
C THR A 47 -3.77 -2.28 -3.03
N PHE A 48 -4.99 -2.76 -2.82
CA PHE A 48 -5.28 -4.19 -3.05
C PHE A 48 -4.94 -4.65 -4.48
N GLN A 49 -5.05 -3.74 -5.45
CA GLN A 49 -4.66 -4.00 -6.83
C GLN A 49 -3.16 -4.30 -6.97
N VAL A 50 -2.30 -3.52 -6.30
CA VAL A 50 -0.85 -3.74 -6.37
C VAL A 50 -0.44 -5.03 -5.68
N LEU A 51 -1.11 -5.39 -4.58
CA LEU A 51 -0.91 -6.68 -3.89
C LEU A 51 -1.28 -7.86 -4.80
N LYS A 52 -2.40 -7.78 -5.51
CA LYS A 52 -2.81 -8.81 -6.47
C LYS A 52 -1.82 -8.94 -7.63
N GLN A 53 -1.36 -7.82 -8.17
CA GLN A 53 -0.35 -7.81 -9.24
C GLN A 53 0.97 -8.39 -8.76
N PHE A 54 1.42 -8.05 -7.55
CA PHE A 54 2.60 -8.62 -6.94
C PHE A 54 2.45 -10.13 -6.72
N GLN A 55 1.30 -10.60 -6.23
CA GLN A 55 1.06 -12.03 -6.05
C GLN A 55 1.20 -12.81 -7.36
N ILE A 56 0.65 -12.31 -8.46
CA ILE A 56 0.79 -12.92 -9.79
C ILE A 56 2.26 -12.90 -10.25
N ALA A 57 2.92 -11.74 -10.15
CA ALA A 57 4.33 -11.55 -10.55
C ALA A 57 5.30 -12.43 -9.74
N CYS A 58 5.04 -12.57 -8.44
CA CYS A 58 5.83 -13.39 -7.53
C CYS A 58 5.62 -14.89 -7.82
N LEU A 59 4.37 -15.33 -8.02
CA LEU A 59 4.06 -16.74 -8.28
C LEU A 59 4.48 -17.21 -9.68
N GLN A 60 4.24 -16.41 -10.72
CA GLN A 60 4.51 -16.79 -12.11
C GLN A 60 5.95 -16.48 -12.52
N GLY A 61 6.48 -15.33 -12.12
CA GLY A 61 7.78 -14.83 -12.57
C GLY A 61 8.93 -15.04 -11.59
N LYS A 62 8.66 -15.55 -10.38
CA LYS A 62 9.63 -15.59 -9.25
C LYS A 62 10.27 -14.23 -8.98
N ILE A 63 9.52 -13.15 -9.23
CA ILE A 63 9.99 -11.78 -9.03
C ILE A 63 10.01 -11.49 -7.53
N SER A 64 11.15 -11.02 -7.02
CA SER A 64 11.25 -10.58 -5.64
C SER A 64 10.45 -9.30 -5.41
N ALA A 65 9.96 -9.10 -4.18
CA ALA A 65 9.29 -7.87 -3.78
C ALA A 65 10.13 -6.63 -4.09
N TYR A 66 11.45 -6.70 -3.87
CA TYR A 66 12.38 -5.62 -4.18
C TYR A 66 12.35 -5.24 -5.68
N ASN A 67 12.49 -6.23 -6.58
CA ASN A 67 12.51 -5.97 -8.02
C ASN A 67 11.16 -5.40 -8.50
N PHE A 68 10.06 -5.88 -7.93
CA PHE A 68 8.72 -5.40 -8.25
C PHE A 68 8.51 -3.95 -7.81
N ILE A 69 8.84 -3.61 -6.56
CA ILE A 69 8.76 -2.23 -6.06
C ILE A 69 9.70 -1.30 -6.83
N ASN A 70 10.93 -1.73 -7.12
CA ASN A 70 11.87 -0.96 -7.92
C ASN A 70 11.37 -0.71 -9.36
N SER A 71 10.54 -1.62 -9.90
CA SER A 71 9.90 -1.41 -11.20
C SER A 71 8.80 -0.34 -11.10
N LEU A 72 8.02 -0.34 -10.02
CA LEU A 72 6.99 0.67 -9.78
C LEU A 72 7.59 2.06 -9.53
N THR A 73 8.72 2.17 -8.83
CA THR A 73 9.42 3.45 -8.62
C THR A 73 10.01 4.03 -9.90
N ARG A 74 10.17 3.23 -10.96
CA ARG A 74 10.66 3.72 -12.28
C ARG A 74 9.54 4.20 -13.21
N LEU A 75 8.27 3.96 -12.85
CA LEU A 75 7.12 4.47 -13.58
C LEU A 75 6.78 5.92 -13.20
N THR A 76 7.41 6.44 -12.13
CA THR A 76 7.20 7.78 -11.57
C THR A 76 8.54 8.49 -11.48
#